data_AF-A0A948FFI5-F1
#
_entry.id   AF-A0A948FFI5-F1
#
_cell.length_a   1.000
_cell.length_b   1.000
_cell.length_c   1.000
_cell.angle_alpha   90.00
_cell.angle_beta   90.00
_cell.angle_gamma   90.00
#
_symmetry.space_group_name_H-M   'P 1'
#
loop_
_entity.id
_entity.type
_entity.pdbx_description
1 polymer ?
#
loop_
_entity_poly.entity_id
_entity_poly.type
_entity_poly.pdbx_seq_one_letter_code
_entity_poly.pdbx_strand_id
1 'polypeptide(L)'
;MVEKLSVEWEESEELFIILGNFYCAGTEIDALVVKNDSISIVDFKDYGGEIIFSENSDWKADGVNIKGGNKTNPYLQVHFNKFELLNYLKEKNIFNEGNNVNLGHISGIILFHQHISFDNNSIP
;
A
#
# COMPACT_ATOMS: atom_id res chain seq x y z
N MET A 1 -5.76 -2.84 -16.70
CA MET A 1 -5.76 -1.90 -15.55
C MET A 1 -5.63 -0.47 -16.04
N VAL A 2 -4.57 -0.13 -16.79
CA VAL A 2 -4.37 1.21 -17.38
C VAL A 2 -5.56 1.66 -18.24
N GLU A 3 -6.02 0.84 -19.19
CA GLU A 3 -7.18 1.19 -20.03
C GLU A 3 -8.46 1.51 -19.24
N LYS A 4 -8.72 0.76 -18.15
CA LYS A 4 -9.88 0.99 -17.28
C LYS A 4 -9.74 2.28 -16.45
N LEU A 5 -8.51 2.62 -16.07
CA LEU A 5 -8.23 3.86 -15.35
C LEU A 5 -8.31 5.07 -16.29
N SER A 6 -7.84 4.92 -17.53
CA SER A 6 -7.94 5.97 -18.55
C SER A 6 -9.40 6.36 -18.80
N VAL A 7 -10.31 5.39 -18.94
CA VAL A 7 -11.75 5.68 -19.15
C VAL A 7 -12.33 6.59 -18.06
N GLU A 8 -11.87 6.46 -16.81
CA GLU A 8 -12.42 7.20 -15.67
C GLU A 8 -11.66 8.50 -15.36
N TRP A 9 -10.36 8.59 -15.69
CA TRP A 9 -9.48 9.65 -15.22
C TRP A 9 -8.74 10.41 -16.32
N GLU A 10 -8.83 9.99 -17.58
CA GLU A 10 -8.10 10.61 -18.70
C GLU A 10 -8.54 12.07 -18.96
N GLU A 11 -9.82 12.38 -18.73
CA GLU A 11 -10.36 13.74 -18.85
C GLU A 11 -10.32 14.52 -17.52
N SER A 12 -9.83 13.91 -16.43
CA SER A 12 -9.77 14.57 -15.13
C SER A 12 -8.58 15.54 -15.06
N GLU A 13 -8.82 16.74 -14.53
CA GLU A 13 -7.75 17.67 -14.15
C GLU A 13 -7.10 17.31 -12.80
N GLU A 14 -7.61 16.29 -12.10
CA GLU A 14 -7.00 15.82 -10.86
C GLU A 14 -5.66 15.11 -11.10
N LEU A 15 -4.68 15.39 -10.25
CA LEU A 15 -3.44 14.63 -10.24
C LEU A 15 -3.74 13.19 -9.84
N PHE A 16 -3.42 12.26 -10.72
CA PHE A 16 -3.53 10.83 -10.45
C PHE A 16 -2.32 10.10 -11.04
N ILE A 17 -1.37 9.76 -10.18
CA ILE A 17 -0.14 9.04 -10.58
C ILE A 17 -0.15 7.66 -9.93
N ILE A 18 0.09 6.63 -10.72
CA ILE A 18 0.41 5.28 -10.22
C ILE A 18 1.83 4.93 -10.64
N LEU A 19 2.68 4.65 -9.65
CA LEU A 19 3.97 4.01 -9.85
C LEU A 19 3.81 2.54 -9.48
N GLY A 20 4.14 1.63 -10.39
CA GLY A 20 4.13 0.19 -10.14
C GLY A 20 5.55 -0.36 -10.12
N ASN A 21 5.79 -1.35 -9.26
CA ASN A 21 7.04 -2.11 -9.11
C ASN A 21 8.30 -1.23 -9.17
N PHE A 22 8.60 -0.59 -8.05
CA PHE A 22 9.80 0.23 -7.92
C PHE A 22 10.51 0.01 -6.59
N TYR A 23 11.80 0.34 -6.57
CA TYR A 23 12.60 0.29 -5.37
C TYR A 23 12.69 1.68 -4.71
N CYS A 24 12.46 1.73 -3.41
CA CYS A 24 12.62 2.92 -2.58
C CYS A 24 13.43 2.55 -1.33
N ALA A 25 14.53 3.26 -1.06
CA ALA A 25 15.36 3.04 0.13
C ALA A 25 15.73 1.56 0.42
N GLY A 26 15.93 0.75 -0.63
CA GLY A 26 16.29 -0.67 -0.49
C GLY A 26 15.12 -1.62 -0.24
N THR A 27 13.87 -1.15 -0.26
CA THR A 27 12.68 -1.99 -0.28
C THR A 27 11.96 -1.92 -1.62
N GLU A 28 11.33 -3.03 -2.01
CA GLU A 28 10.46 -3.10 -3.19
C GLU A 28 9.05 -2.67 -2.78
N ILE A 29 8.45 -1.79 -3.59
CA ILE A 29 7.08 -1.31 -3.45
C ILE A 29 6.30 -1.74 -4.69
N ASP A 30 5.27 -2.55 -4.45
CA ASP A 30 4.33 -3.06 -5.45
C ASP A 30 3.65 -1.94 -6.23
N ALA A 31 3.03 -0.99 -5.52
CA ALA A 31 2.57 0.25 -6.12
C ALA A 31 2.51 1.43 -5.14
N LEU A 32 2.59 2.62 -5.70
CA LEU A 32 2.35 3.90 -5.04
C LEU A 32 1.30 4.67 -5.85
N VAL A 33 0.25 5.11 -5.17
CA VAL A 33 -0.76 6.00 -5.73
C VAL A 33 -0.55 7.38 -5.13
N VAL A 34 -0.39 8.39 -5.99
CA VAL A 34 -0.27 9.79 -5.60
C VAL A 34 -1.44 10.56 -6.20
N LYS A 35 -2.17 11.25 -5.32
CA LYS A 35 -3.21 12.23 -5.65
C LYS A 35 -2.83 13.58 -5.09
N ASN A 36 -3.63 14.60 -5.42
CA ASN A 36 -3.47 15.97 -4.90
C ASN A 36 -3.38 16.02 -3.35
N ASP A 37 -4.10 15.15 -2.65
CA ASP A 37 -4.27 15.20 -1.19
C ASP A 37 -3.76 13.94 -0.47
N SER A 38 -3.24 12.95 -1.20
CA SER A 38 -2.94 11.65 -0.63
C SER A 38 -1.81 10.91 -1.33
N ILE A 39 -1.06 10.16 -0.54
CA ILE A 39 -0.03 9.23 -0.99
C ILE A 39 -0.34 7.89 -0.34
N SER A 40 -0.54 6.85 -1.15
CA SER A 40 -0.95 5.52 -0.68
C SER A 40 -0.02 4.45 -1.24
N ILE A 41 0.56 3.64 -0.37
CA ILE A 41 1.28 2.44 -0.77
C ILE A 41 0.27 1.31 -0.92
N VAL A 42 0.38 0.53 -1.98
CA VAL A 42 -0.46 -0.63 -2.25
C VAL A 42 0.42 -1.87 -2.35
N ASP A 43 0.04 -2.92 -1.63
CA ASP A 43 0.63 -4.25 -1.68
C ASP A 43 -0.42 -5.22 -2.21
N PHE A 44 -0.12 -5.93 -3.28
CA PHE A 44 -1.07 -6.81 -3.96
C PHE A 44 -0.96 -8.23 -3.43
N LYS A 45 -2.11 -8.89 -3.26
CA LYS A 45 -2.21 -10.26 -2.77
C LYS A 45 -3.16 -11.07 -3.62
N ASP A 46 -2.67 -12.17 -4.16
CA ASP A 46 -3.47 -13.12 -4.93
C ASP A 46 -3.94 -14.27 -4.03
N TYR A 47 -4.78 -13.91 -3.05
CA TYR A 47 -5.38 -14.84 -2.09
C TYR A 47 -6.88 -14.51 -1.96
N GLY A 48 -7.69 -15.53 -1.70
CA GLY A 48 -9.14 -15.44 -1.45
C GLY A 48 -9.56 -16.34 -0.30
N GLY A 49 -10.84 -16.32 0.05
CA GLY A 49 -11.40 -17.14 1.13
C GLY A 49 -11.46 -16.43 2.48
N GLU A 50 -11.51 -17.20 3.57
CA GLU A 50 -11.54 -16.66 4.92
C GLU A 50 -10.14 -16.19 5.35
N ILE A 51 -10.03 -14.90 5.64
CA ILE A 51 -8.78 -14.28 6.07
C ILE A 51 -8.75 -14.17 7.58
N ILE A 52 -7.67 -14.68 8.17
CA ILE A 52 -7.33 -14.50 9.58
C ILE A 52 -6.17 -13.53 9.66
N PHE A 53 -6.42 -12.34 10.18
CA PHE A 53 -5.41 -11.31 10.36
C PHE A 53 -4.67 -11.45 11.71
N SER A 54 -3.49 -10.85 11.77
CA SER A 54 -2.70 -10.67 12.98
C SER A 54 -1.69 -9.54 12.80
N GLU A 55 -1.48 -8.68 13.79
CA GLU A 55 -0.41 -7.68 13.68
C GLU A 55 0.98 -8.32 13.60
N ASN A 56 1.22 -9.34 14.43
CA ASN A 56 2.58 -9.83 14.74
C ASN A 56 2.85 -11.26 14.27
N SER A 57 1.83 -11.99 13.84
CA SER A 57 1.93 -13.37 13.36
C SER A 57 1.55 -13.48 11.88
N ASP A 58 1.77 -14.66 11.31
CA ASP A 58 1.34 -14.96 9.94
C ASP A 58 -0.16 -14.70 9.76
N TRP A 59 -0.51 -14.07 8.63
CA TRP A 59 -1.88 -14.05 8.15
C TRP A 59 -2.18 -15.37 7.43
N LYS A 60 -3.45 -15.76 7.42
CA LYS A 60 -3.89 -16.98 6.73
C LYS A 60 -5.10 -16.73 5.85
N ALA A 61 -5.14 -17.40 4.70
CA ALA A 61 -6.31 -17.54 3.81
C ALA A 61 -6.68 -19.03 3.79
N ASP A 62 -7.85 -19.40 4.33
CA ASP A 62 -8.30 -20.81 4.42
C ASP A 62 -7.23 -21.76 5.00
N GLY A 63 -6.46 -21.27 5.98
CA GLY A 63 -5.36 -22.02 6.61
C GLY A 63 -4.00 -21.96 5.89
N VAL A 64 -3.93 -21.39 4.69
CA VAL A 64 -2.68 -21.18 3.94
C VAL A 64 -2.05 -19.83 4.32
N ASN A 65 -0.75 -19.82 4.62
CA ASN A 65 -0.05 -18.59 4.99
C ASN A 65 -0.02 -17.58 3.83
N ILE A 66 -0.45 -16.34 4.12
CA ILE A 66 -0.36 -15.19 3.23
C ILE A 66 0.99 -14.52 3.45
N LYS A 67 1.84 -14.52 2.42
CA LYS A 67 3.21 -13.99 2.52
C LYS A 67 3.20 -12.47 2.53
N GLY A 68 3.92 -11.86 3.48
CA GLY A 68 4.23 -10.43 3.48
C GLY A 68 5.51 -10.08 2.71
N GLY A 69 5.87 -10.79 1.64
CA GLY A 69 7.16 -10.60 0.98
C GLY A 69 8.33 -10.92 1.91
N ASN A 70 9.10 -9.90 2.29
CA ASN A 70 10.25 -10.03 3.21
C ASN A 70 9.87 -9.87 4.70
N LYS A 71 8.58 -9.61 4.99
CA LYS A 71 8.05 -9.53 6.36
C LYS A 71 7.11 -10.71 6.66
N THR A 72 6.83 -10.91 7.94
CA THR A 72 5.96 -11.98 8.46
C THR A 72 4.58 -11.98 7.80
N ASN A 73 3.97 -10.81 7.67
CA ASN A 73 2.63 -10.66 7.11
C ASN A 73 2.52 -9.39 6.24
N PRO A 74 1.48 -9.27 5.41
CA PRO A 74 1.26 -8.11 4.54
C PRO A 74 1.18 -6.77 5.29
N TYR A 75 0.59 -6.76 6.50
CA TYR A 75 0.50 -5.55 7.33
C TYR A 75 1.88 -5.00 7.68
N LEU A 76 2.80 -5.83 8.16
CA LEU A 76 4.16 -5.42 8.51
C LEU A 76 4.96 -5.00 7.27
N GLN A 77 4.73 -5.62 6.10
CA GLN A 77 5.35 -5.21 4.84
C GLN A 77 4.93 -3.80 4.44
N VAL A 78 3.63 -3.52 4.43
CA VAL A 78 3.11 -2.19 4.10
C VAL A 78 3.52 -1.14 5.14
N HIS A 79 3.46 -1.49 6.43
CA HIS A 79 3.90 -0.63 7.51
C HIS A 79 5.37 -0.23 7.34
N PHE A 80 6.25 -1.20 7.08
CA PHE A 80 7.66 -0.93 6.85
C PHE A 80 7.89 -0.08 5.59
N ASN A 81 7.26 -0.45 4.48
CA ASN A 81 7.35 0.30 3.21
C ASN A 81 6.90 1.76 3.38
N LYS A 82 5.85 2.01 4.18
CA LYS A 82 5.39 3.35 4.53
C LYS A 82 6.49 4.17 5.20
N PHE A 83 7.17 3.62 6.21
CA PHE A 83 8.21 4.36 6.92
C PHE A 83 9.46 4.58 6.07
N GLU A 84 9.84 3.60 5.25
CA GLU A 84 10.96 3.77 4.29
C GLU A 84 10.67 4.89 3.29
N LEU A 85 9.48 4.92 2.71
CA LEU A 85 9.07 5.99 1.80
C LEU A 85 9.02 7.35 2.53
N LEU A 86 8.40 7.40 3.71
CA LEU A 86 8.30 8.62 4.50
C LEU A 86 9.69 9.20 4.81
N ASN A 87 10.62 8.36 5.26
CA ASN A 87 11.98 8.76 5.59
C ASN A 87 12.73 9.23 4.34
N TYR A 88 12.60 8.51 3.23
CA TYR A 88 13.20 8.88 1.95
C TYR A 88 12.71 10.27 1.48
N LEU A 89 11.39 10.51 1.52
CA LEU A 89 10.81 11.79 1.11
C LEU A 89 11.27 12.96 2.00
N LYS A 90 11.42 12.72 3.30
CA LYS A 90 11.97 13.70 4.25
C LYS A 90 13.45 13.98 3.98
N GLU A 91 14.26 12.94 3.81
CA GLU A 91 15.69 13.06 3.54
C GLU A 91 15.96 13.83 2.24
N LYS A 92 15.17 13.56 1.19
CA LYS A 92 15.27 14.25 -0.10
C LYS A 92 14.62 15.63 -0.11
N ASN A 93 14.00 16.04 0.99
CA ASN A 93 13.29 17.32 1.12
C ASN A 93 12.33 17.58 -0.06
N ILE A 94 11.62 16.53 -0.50
CA ILE A 94 10.74 16.59 -1.69
C ILE A 94 9.61 17.61 -1.50
N PHE A 95 9.13 17.73 -0.25
CA PHE A 95 8.14 18.72 0.14
C PHE A 95 8.84 19.84 0.91
N ASN A 96 8.92 21.03 0.31
CA ASN A 96 9.56 22.20 0.91
C ASN A 96 8.87 22.63 2.22
N GLU A 97 9.60 23.28 3.11
CA GLU A 97 9.15 23.74 4.44
C GLU A 97 7.90 24.65 4.43
N GLY A 98 7.53 25.24 3.28
CA GLY A 98 6.31 26.04 3.12
C GLY A 98 5.03 25.21 2.89
N ASN A 99 5.16 23.92 2.59
CA ASN A 99 4.05 23.01 2.40
C ASN A 99 3.85 22.23 3.71
N ASN A 100 2.74 22.47 4.41
CA ASN A 100 2.33 21.74 5.62
C ASN A 100 1.88 20.29 5.32
N VAL A 101 2.66 19.55 4.52
CA VAL A 101 2.39 18.16 4.15
C VAL A 101 2.79 17.27 5.31
N ASN A 102 1.81 16.74 6.02
CA ASN A 102 2.06 15.73 7.03
C ASN A 102 2.25 14.36 6.38
N LEU A 103 3.51 13.99 6.10
CA LEU A 103 3.86 12.67 5.54
C LEU A 103 3.47 11.49 6.44
N GLY A 104 3.14 11.73 7.72
CA GLY A 104 2.55 10.69 8.58
C GLY A 104 1.22 10.13 8.05
N HIS A 105 0.52 10.89 7.21
CA HIS A 105 -0.74 10.50 6.58
C HIS A 105 -0.58 9.60 5.35
N ILE A 106 0.65 9.22 4.95
CA ILE A 106 0.84 8.18 3.93
C ILE A 106 0.05 6.94 4.38
N SER A 107 -0.87 6.47 3.54
CA SER A 107 -1.70 5.32 3.84
C SER A 107 -1.06 4.04 3.31
N GLY A 108 -1.44 2.93 3.92
CA GLY A 108 -1.07 1.59 3.49
C GLY A 108 -2.32 0.82 3.09
N ILE A 109 -2.29 0.19 1.93
CA ILE A 109 -3.41 -0.58 1.37
C ILE A 109 -2.89 -1.97 1.04
N ILE A 110 -3.63 -2.99 1.48
CA ILE A 110 -3.41 -4.38 1.07
C ILE A 110 -4.60 -4.75 0.19
N LEU A 111 -4.34 -5.04 -1.08
CA LEU A 111 -5.38 -5.32 -2.07
C LEU A 111 -5.38 -6.80 -2.42
N PHE A 112 -6.46 -7.48 -2.03
CA PHE A 112 -6.71 -8.86 -2.42
C PHE A 112 -7.41 -8.92 -3.78
N HIS A 113 -6.84 -9.66 -4.73
CA HIS A 113 -7.41 -9.81 -6.08
C HIS A 113 -8.61 -10.74 -6.12
N GLN A 114 -8.73 -11.64 -5.15
CA GLN A 114 -9.84 -12.59 -5.04
C GLN A 114 -10.81 -12.14 -3.95
N HIS A 115 -12.01 -12.71 -3.97
CA HIS A 115 -13.02 -12.45 -2.94
C HIS A 115 -12.52 -12.95 -1.58
N ILE A 116 -12.62 -12.09 -0.55
CA ILE A 116 -12.26 -12.41 0.83
C ILE A 116 -13.46 -12.26 1.76
N SER A 117 -13.45 -13.03 2.84
CA SER A 117 -14.31 -12.84 4.01
C SER A 117 -13.47 -12.84 5.27
N PHE A 118 -13.88 -12.12 6.30
CA PHE A 118 -13.16 -12.07 7.57
C PHE A 118 -14.10 -11.59 8.67
N ASP A 119 -13.74 -11.86 9.92
CA ASP A 119 -14.40 -11.23 11.06
C ASP A 119 -13.94 -9.77 11.16
N ASN A 120 -14.86 -8.81 11.10
CA ASN A 120 -14.54 -7.39 11.23
C ASN A 120 -13.84 -7.03 12.55
N ASN A 121 -14.00 -7.85 13.60
CA ASN A 121 -13.31 -7.66 14.87
C ASN A 121 -11.88 -8.19 14.87
N SER A 122 -11.47 -8.89 13.81
CA SER A 122 -10.12 -9.44 13.68
C SER A 122 -9.17 -8.51 12.93
N ILE A 123 -9.65 -7.39 12.40
CA ILE A 123 -8.82 -6.40 11.71
C ILE A 123 -7.90 -5.72 12.76
N PRO A 124 -6.58 -5.69 12.53
CA PRO A 124 -5.64 -4.96 13.39
C PRO A 124 -5.80 -3.43 13.28
#